data_AF-A0A942NG01-F1
#
_entry.id   AF-A0A942NG01-F1
#
_cell.length_a   1.000
_cell.length_b   1.000
_cell.length_c   1.000
_cell.angle_alpha   90.00
_cell.angle_beta   90.00
_cell.angle_gamma   90.00
#
_symmetry.space_group_name_H-M   'P 1'
#
loop_
_entity.id
_entity.type
_entity.pdbx_description
1 polymer ?
#
loop_
_entity_poly.entity_id
_entity_poly.type
_entity_poly.pdbx_seq_one_letter_code
_entity_poly.pdbx_strand_id
1 'polypeptide(L)'
;MRQKRFTLFGQREELLPKWVLNFPWDEKLNYHSSNFLPKEWNMVDLQIKNYSIRISGPIRAMMECLYLAPENQSLIECNEFMESLNNLVPKTVERMLVECNSIKVKRLFLFLAEKSGHAWYKHIDLEKIDLGSGSRSMVAGGTFIKKYKITVPSELAENESNL
;
A
#
# COMPACT_ATOMS: atom_id res chain seq x y z
N MET A 1 20.99 -3.19 13.38
CA MET A 1 19.82 -3.74 14.10
C MET A 1 18.57 -3.11 13.53
N ARG A 2 17.61 -3.90 13.05
CA ARG A 2 16.33 -3.39 12.50
C ARG A 2 15.46 -3.01 13.71
N GLN A 3 15.31 -1.71 13.99
CA GLN A 3 14.45 -1.23 15.07
C GLN A 3 13.00 -1.62 14.75
N LYS A 4 12.30 -2.30 15.66
CA LYS A 4 10.91 -2.68 15.40
C LYS A 4 10.09 -1.40 15.44
N ARG A 5 9.25 -1.18 14.42
CA ARG A 5 8.42 0.02 14.32
C ARG A 5 6.97 -0.43 14.24
N PHE A 6 6.11 0.15 15.08
CA PHE A 6 4.68 -0.05 14.98
C PHE A 6 4.09 1.09 14.17
N THR A 7 3.41 0.76 13.08
CA THR A 7 2.73 1.73 12.23
C THR A 7 1.23 1.62 12.45
N LEU A 8 0.59 2.74 12.74
CA LEU A 8 -0.85 2.84 12.91
C LEU A 8 -1.41 3.85 11.91
N PHE A 9 -2.50 3.47 11.25
CA PHE A 9 -3.23 4.34 10.33
C PHE A 9 -4.59 4.73 10.92
N GLY A 10 -4.91 6.01 10.84
CA GLY A 10 -6.23 6.56 11.18
C GLY A 10 -6.76 7.48 10.09
N GLN A 11 -8.01 7.89 10.20
CA GLN A 11 -8.56 8.92 9.32
C GLN A 11 -7.94 10.29 9.64
N ARG A 12 -8.02 11.21 8.68
CA ARG A 12 -7.64 12.60 8.90
C ARG A 12 -8.38 13.14 10.13
N GLU A 13 -7.67 13.88 10.98
CA GLU A 13 -8.17 14.46 12.25
C GLU A 13 -8.55 13.45 13.34
N GLU A 14 -8.41 12.14 13.09
CA GLU A 14 -8.55 11.13 14.14
C GLU A 14 -7.35 11.25 15.10
N LEU A 15 -7.64 11.45 16.38
CA LEU A 15 -6.64 11.54 17.43
C LEU A 15 -6.49 10.21 18.13
N LEU A 16 -5.24 9.86 18.46
CA LEU A 16 -5.00 8.70 19.29
C LEU A 16 -5.57 8.92 20.69
N PRO A 17 -6.24 7.92 21.28
CA PRO A 17 -6.67 7.98 22.67
C PRO A 17 -5.49 8.31 23.59
N LYS A 18 -5.72 9.12 24.62
CA LYS A 18 -4.67 9.53 25.58
C LYS A 18 -3.93 8.34 26.19
N TRP A 19 -4.61 7.22 26.42
CA TRP A 19 -3.97 6.02 26.96
C TRP A 19 -2.92 5.44 26.01
N VAL A 20 -3.11 5.52 24.68
CA VAL A 20 -2.12 5.07 23.68
C VAL A 20 -0.89 5.95 23.74
N LEU A 21 -1.10 7.27 23.85
CA LEU A 21 -0.01 8.25 23.90
C LEU A 21 0.80 8.16 25.21
N ASN A 22 0.14 7.81 26.31
CA ASN A 22 0.75 7.69 27.63
C ASN A 22 1.29 6.27 27.92
N PHE A 23 1.02 5.29 27.06
CA PHE A 23 1.50 3.93 27.25
C PHE A 23 3.03 3.87 26.99
N PRO A 24 3.80 3.23 27.88
CA PRO A 24 5.25 3.11 27.71
C PRO A 24 5.57 2.04 26.66
N TRP A 25 5.45 2.38 25.38
CA TRP A 25 5.81 1.48 24.28
C TRP A 25 7.31 1.20 24.31
N ASP A 26 7.70 -0.07 24.20
CA ASP A 26 9.10 -0.48 24.05
C ASP A 26 9.72 0.03 22.73
N GLU A 27 8.87 0.38 21.76
CA GLU A 27 9.26 0.77 20.41
C GLU A 27 8.50 2.00 19.94
N LYS A 28 9.04 2.70 18.94
CA LYS A 28 8.42 3.91 18.40
C LYS A 28 7.11 3.59 17.67
N LEU A 29 6.01 4.17 18.18
CA LEU A 29 4.72 4.20 17.51
C LEU A 29 4.70 5.32 16.45
N ASN A 30 4.53 4.96 15.19
CA ASN A 30 4.38 5.89 14.08
C ASN A 30 2.90 5.95 13.68
N TYR A 31 2.27 7.09 13.93
CA TYR A 31 0.87 7.31 13.57
C TYR A 31 0.76 8.15 12.31
N HIS A 32 0.00 7.66 11.33
CA HIS A 32 -0.29 8.35 10.09
C HIS A 32 -1.81 8.53 9.95
N SER A 33 -2.25 9.79 9.81
CA SER A 33 -3.65 10.11 9.55
C SER A 33 -3.83 10.58 8.11
N SER A 34 -4.78 9.99 7.39
CA SER A 34 -5.06 10.34 6.00
C SER A 34 -6.45 9.84 5.57
N ASN A 35 -7.03 10.49 4.56
CA ASN A 35 -8.28 10.08 3.92
C ASN A 35 -8.03 9.47 2.53
N PHE A 36 -6.83 8.91 2.30
CA PHE A 36 -6.49 8.29 1.01
C PHE A 36 -7.23 6.96 0.78
N LEU A 37 -7.79 6.36 1.82
CA LEU A 37 -8.68 5.20 1.78
C LEU A 37 -9.90 5.44 2.69
N PRO A 38 -11.05 4.80 2.38
CA PRO A 38 -12.19 4.78 3.28
C PRO A 38 -11.85 4.17 4.64
N LYS A 39 -12.48 4.66 5.70
CA LYS A 39 -12.17 4.30 7.09
C LYS A 39 -12.14 2.79 7.34
N GLU A 40 -13.22 2.11 6.97
CA GLU A 40 -13.50 0.73 7.42
C GLU A 40 -13.28 -0.35 6.35
N TRP A 41 -12.97 0.06 5.12
CA TRP A 41 -12.96 -0.86 4.00
C TRP A 41 -11.72 -1.75 4.03
N ASN A 42 -11.91 -3.05 3.77
CA ASN A 42 -10.86 -4.09 3.84
C ASN A 42 -10.11 -4.15 5.19
N MET A 43 -10.81 -3.81 6.28
CA MET A 43 -10.38 -4.15 7.64
C MET A 43 -10.81 -5.58 7.98
N VAL A 44 -9.98 -6.30 8.72
CA VAL A 44 -10.25 -7.66 9.19
C VAL A 44 -10.11 -7.75 10.71
N ASP A 45 -10.88 -8.65 11.31
CA ASP A 45 -10.80 -8.93 12.74
C ASP A 45 -9.68 -9.94 13.03
N LEU A 46 -8.68 -9.51 13.80
CA LEU A 46 -7.67 -10.38 14.37
C LEU A 46 -8.09 -10.79 15.77
N GLN A 47 -8.41 -12.08 15.94
CA GLN A 47 -8.72 -12.66 17.24
C GLN A 47 -7.44 -12.88 18.04
N ILE A 48 -7.38 -12.33 19.25
CA ILE A 48 -6.29 -12.53 20.20
C ILE A 48 -6.91 -12.93 21.54
N LYS A 49 -6.80 -14.22 21.89
CA LYS A 49 -7.42 -14.80 23.09
C LYS A 49 -8.92 -14.50 23.15
N ASN A 50 -9.32 -13.57 24.03
CA ASN A 50 -10.71 -13.25 24.32
C ASN A 50 -11.13 -11.88 23.76
N TYR A 51 -10.31 -11.26 22.91
CA TYR A 51 -10.59 -9.97 22.28
C TYR A 51 -10.32 -9.99 20.78
N SER A 52 -11.07 -9.17 20.05
CA SER A 52 -10.86 -8.92 18.63
C SER A 52 -10.27 -7.54 18.42
N ILE A 53 -9.27 -7.43 17.56
CA ILE A 53 -8.71 -6.16 17.11
C ILE A 53 -8.92 -6.03 15.61
N ARG A 54 -9.46 -4.91 15.16
CA ARG A 54 -9.55 -4.61 13.73
C ARG A 54 -8.20 -4.14 13.20
N ILE A 55 -7.69 -4.85 12.21
CA ILE A 55 -6.42 -4.56 11.54
C ILE A 55 -6.65 -4.38 10.04
N SER A 56 -5.69 -3.78 9.35
CA SER A 56 -5.70 -3.69 7.89
C SER A 56 -5.63 -5.11 7.29
N GLY A 57 -6.59 -5.44 6.43
CA GLY A 57 -6.51 -6.62 5.60
C GLY A 57 -5.42 -6.48 4.52
N PRO A 58 -5.10 -7.55 3.77
CA PRO A 58 -3.94 -7.58 2.88
C PRO A 58 -3.91 -6.46 1.84
N ILE A 59 -5.06 -6.11 1.23
CA ILE A 59 -5.13 -5.07 0.21
C ILE A 59 -4.90 -3.69 0.84
N ARG A 60 -5.56 -3.42 1.97
CA ARG A 60 -5.39 -2.16 2.71
C ARG A 60 -3.97 -1.98 3.22
N ALA A 61 -3.41 -3.01 3.85
CA ALA A 61 -2.04 -3.00 4.37
C ALA A 61 -1.03 -2.73 3.25
N MET A 62 -1.18 -3.37 2.09
CA MET A 62 -0.33 -3.11 0.94
C MET A 62 -0.43 -1.65 0.45
N MET A 63 -1.64 -1.10 0.36
CA MET A 63 -1.85 0.29 -0.03
C MET A 63 -1.29 1.30 0.99
N GLU A 64 -1.37 0.98 2.28
CA GLU A 64 -0.75 1.75 3.37
C GLU A 64 0.78 1.73 3.28
N CYS A 65 1.39 0.58 3.01
CA CYS A 65 2.83 0.46 2.74
C CYS A 65 3.25 1.33 1.55
N LEU A 66 2.50 1.29 0.44
CA LEU A 66 2.75 2.12 -0.74
C LEU A 66 2.51 3.61 -0.50
N TYR A 67 1.61 3.95 0.41
CA TYR A 67 1.38 5.34 0.80
C TYR A 67 2.62 5.92 1.49
N LEU A 68 3.29 5.11 2.31
CA LEU A 68 4.51 5.47 3.04
C LEU A 68 5.80 5.38 2.23
N ALA A 69 5.75 4.71 1.07
CA ALA A 69 6.92 4.51 0.24
C ALA A 69 7.19 5.69 -0.70
N PRO A 70 8.47 6.02 -0.99
CA PRO A 70 9.68 5.37 -0.45
C PRO A 70 10.18 5.93 0.89
N GLU A 71 9.58 7.00 1.42
CA GLU A 71 10.17 7.81 2.49
C GLU A 71 10.26 7.07 3.83
N ASN A 72 9.23 6.29 4.17
CA ASN A 72 9.12 5.57 5.44
C ASN A 72 9.07 4.04 5.27
N GLN A 73 8.86 3.57 4.04
CA GLN A 73 8.74 2.17 3.66
C GLN A 73 9.49 1.92 2.35
N SER A 74 10.30 0.85 2.28
CA SER A 74 11.06 0.52 1.07
C SER A 74 10.14 0.05 -0.06
N LEU A 75 10.35 0.59 -1.27
CA LEU A 75 9.64 0.10 -2.47
C LEU A 75 10.03 -1.33 -2.85
N ILE A 76 11.25 -1.76 -2.52
CA ILE A 76 11.70 -3.14 -2.76
C ILE A 76 10.94 -4.11 -1.83
N GLU A 77 10.83 -3.78 -0.54
CA GLU A 77 10.04 -4.58 0.42
C GLU A 77 8.55 -4.62 0.01
N CYS A 78 8.01 -3.51 -0.48
CA CYS A 78 6.66 -3.47 -1.03
C CYS A 78 6.49 -4.42 -2.24
N ASN A 79 7.50 -4.53 -3.10
CA ASN A 79 7.48 -5.49 -4.21
C ASN A 79 7.44 -6.94 -3.70
N GLU A 80 8.28 -7.28 -2.73
CA GLU A 80 8.31 -8.61 -2.10
C GLU A 80 6.95 -8.95 -1.44
N PHE A 81 6.33 -7.98 -0.76
CA PHE A 81 4.97 -8.17 -0.24
C PHE A 81 3.97 -8.40 -1.36
N MET A 82 4.02 -7.62 -2.44
CA MET A 82 3.13 -7.78 -3.59
C MET A 82 3.24 -9.18 -4.19
N GLU A 83 4.45 -9.73 -4.35
CA GLU A 83 4.67 -11.08 -4.89
C GLU A 83 3.92 -12.16 -4.09
N SER A 84 3.75 -11.97 -2.78
CA SER A 84 3.00 -12.90 -1.92
C SER A 84 1.47 -12.80 -2.05
N LEU A 85 0.92 -11.75 -2.68
CA LEU A 85 -0.53 -11.48 -2.76
C LEU A 85 -1.21 -12.19 -3.94
N ASN A 86 -0.97 -13.49 -4.13
CA ASN A 86 -1.46 -14.26 -5.28
C ASN A 86 -2.96 -14.61 -5.26
N ASN A 87 -3.61 -14.51 -4.10
CA ASN A 87 -5.00 -14.97 -3.90
C ASN A 87 -6.00 -13.83 -3.64
N LEU A 88 -5.72 -12.62 -4.13
CA LEU A 88 -6.64 -11.50 -3.99
C LEU A 88 -7.88 -11.64 -4.88
N VAL A 89 -9.03 -11.20 -4.36
CA VAL A 89 -10.29 -11.19 -5.11
C VAL A 89 -10.33 -9.95 -6.02
N PRO A 90 -10.38 -10.10 -7.37
CA PRO A 90 -10.27 -8.96 -8.30
C PRO A 90 -11.26 -7.84 -8.03
N LYS A 91 -12.54 -8.16 -7.81
CA LYS A 91 -13.58 -7.16 -7.52
C LYS A 91 -13.30 -6.35 -6.26
N THR A 92 -12.69 -6.96 -5.25
CA THR A 92 -12.33 -6.27 -4.00
C THR A 92 -11.15 -5.33 -4.23
N VAL A 93 -10.16 -5.76 -5.02
CA VAL A 93 -9.00 -4.93 -5.40
C VAL A 93 -9.44 -3.74 -6.26
N GLU A 94 -10.27 -3.98 -7.28
CA GLU A 94 -10.83 -2.93 -8.13
C GLU A 94 -11.55 -1.88 -7.28
N ARG A 95 -12.45 -2.29 -6.39
CA ARG A 95 -13.16 -1.35 -5.51
C ARG A 95 -12.21 -0.57 -4.60
N MET A 96 -11.19 -1.21 -4.02
CA MET A 96 -10.17 -0.53 -3.22
C MET A 96 -9.41 0.53 -4.05
N LEU A 97 -9.09 0.23 -5.31
CA LEU A 97 -8.39 1.15 -6.21
C LEU A 97 -9.28 2.31 -6.67
N VAL A 98 -10.57 2.07 -6.90
CA VAL A 98 -11.55 3.11 -7.23
C VAL A 98 -11.69 4.10 -6.07
N GLU A 99 -11.90 3.59 -4.86
CA GLU A 99 -12.13 4.39 -3.64
C GLU A 99 -10.85 5.04 -3.08
N CYS A 100 -9.67 4.66 -3.58
CA CYS A 100 -8.41 5.26 -3.16
C CYS A 100 -8.30 6.69 -3.70
N ASN A 101 -7.94 7.66 -2.86
CA ASN A 101 -7.73 9.06 -3.29
C ASN A 101 -6.27 9.37 -3.65
N SER A 102 -5.37 8.39 -3.54
CA SER A 102 -3.94 8.57 -3.84
C SER A 102 -3.56 7.98 -5.19
N ILE A 103 -3.36 8.85 -6.18
CA ILE A 103 -2.84 8.47 -7.51
C ILE A 103 -1.49 7.75 -7.42
N LYS A 104 -0.64 8.14 -6.45
CA LYS A 104 0.64 7.47 -6.17
C LYS A 104 0.41 5.99 -5.84
N VAL A 105 -0.47 5.73 -4.88
CA VAL A 105 -0.76 4.37 -4.39
C VAL A 105 -1.36 3.51 -5.49
N LYS A 106 -2.37 4.03 -6.23
CA LYS A 106 -3.00 3.27 -7.32
C LYS A 106 -1.99 2.80 -8.37
N ARG A 107 -1.14 3.73 -8.84
CA ARG A 107 -0.15 3.44 -9.88
C ARG A 107 0.92 2.46 -9.40
N LEU A 108 1.44 2.64 -8.20
CA LEU A 108 2.41 1.70 -7.62
C LEU A 108 1.79 0.32 -7.40
N PHE A 109 0.56 0.25 -6.89
CA PHE A 109 -0.12 -1.02 -6.65
C PHE A 109 -0.30 -1.78 -7.96
N LEU A 110 -0.83 -1.14 -9.00
CA LEU A 110 -1.05 -1.77 -10.29
C LEU A 110 0.27 -2.16 -10.98
N PHE A 111 1.30 -1.31 -10.90
CA PHE A 111 2.63 -1.61 -11.43
C PHE A 111 3.21 -2.87 -10.79
N LEU A 112 3.27 -2.92 -9.45
CA LEU A 112 3.82 -4.07 -8.76
C LEU A 112 2.96 -5.32 -8.99
N ALA A 113 1.63 -5.19 -9.03
CA ALA A 113 0.74 -6.32 -9.26
C ALA A 113 0.89 -6.93 -10.66
N GLU A 114 1.02 -6.09 -11.69
CA GLU A 114 1.30 -6.54 -13.05
C GLU A 114 2.68 -7.18 -13.15
N LYS A 115 3.69 -6.54 -12.55
CA LYS A 115 5.07 -7.04 -12.50
C LYS A 115 5.15 -8.42 -11.84
N SER A 116 4.40 -8.65 -10.76
CA SER A 116 4.34 -9.95 -10.08
C SER A 116 3.59 -11.03 -10.88
N GLY A 117 2.99 -10.69 -12.03
CA GLY A 117 2.33 -11.67 -12.90
C GLY A 117 1.05 -12.26 -12.31
N HIS A 118 0.37 -11.53 -11.41
CA HIS A 118 -0.78 -12.05 -10.70
C HIS A 118 -1.96 -12.38 -11.62
N ALA A 119 -2.48 -13.61 -11.57
CA ALA A 119 -3.59 -14.03 -12.40
C ALA A 119 -4.88 -13.21 -12.18
N TRP A 120 -5.08 -12.65 -10.97
CA TRP A 120 -6.23 -11.80 -10.67
C TRP A 120 -6.14 -10.41 -11.33
N TYR A 121 -4.94 -9.95 -11.71
CA TYR A 121 -4.74 -8.62 -12.29
C TYR A 121 -5.50 -8.44 -13.60
N LYS A 122 -5.52 -9.46 -14.46
CA LYS A 122 -6.23 -9.45 -15.76
C LYS A 122 -7.76 -9.31 -15.65
N HIS A 123 -8.29 -9.46 -14.43
CA HIS A 123 -9.73 -9.36 -14.14
C HIS A 123 -10.10 -8.01 -13.51
N ILE A 124 -9.17 -7.06 -13.44
CA ILE A 124 -9.42 -5.69 -13.00
C ILE A 124 -9.77 -4.83 -14.22
N ASP A 125 -10.87 -4.11 -14.13
CA ASP A 125 -11.25 -3.11 -15.12
C ASP A 125 -10.54 -1.78 -14.83
N LEU A 126 -9.44 -1.55 -15.55
CA LEU A 126 -8.60 -0.36 -15.37
C LEU A 126 -9.32 0.94 -15.80
N GLU A 127 -10.36 0.87 -16.64
CA GLU A 127 -11.07 2.07 -17.11
C GLU A 127 -11.84 2.76 -15.98
N LYS A 128 -12.23 2.01 -14.94
CA LYS A 128 -12.89 2.56 -13.75
C LYS A 128 -11.93 3.24 -12.78
N ILE A 129 -10.63 3.03 -12.93
CA ILE A 129 -9.63 3.46 -11.96
C ILE A 129 -8.97 4.73 -12.47
N ASP A 130 -9.28 5.87 -11.84
CA ASP A 130 -8.58 7.12 -12.13
C ASP A 130 -7.11 7.03 -11.70
N LEU A 131 -6.22 6.97 -12.69
CA LEU A 131 -4.76 7.02 -12.52
C LEU A 131 -4.19 8.43 -12.68
N GLY A 132 -5.01 9.46 -12.94
CA GLY A 132 -4.54 10.83 -13.17
C GLY A 132 -3.65 10.97 -14.40
N SER A 133 -3.30 12.21 -14.74
CA SER A 133 -2.64 12.54 -16.02
C SER A 133 -1.13 12.79 -15.89
N GLY A 134 -0.68 13.41 -14.80
CA GLY A 134 0.71 13.85 -14.61
C GLY A 134 1.68 12.73 -14.22
N SER A 135 2.96 12.87 -14.60
CA SER A 135 4.03 11.95 -14.18
C SER A 135 4.39 12.14 -12.71
N ARG A 136 4.82 11.06 -12.03
CA ARG A 136 5.29 11.14 -10.64
C ARG A 136 6.60 10.39 -10.46
N SER A 137 7.64 11.09 -10.01
CA SER A 137 8.92 10.46 -9.65
C SER A 137 8.86 9.99 -8.20
N MET A 138 9.04 8.69 -7.95
CA MET A 138 9.14 8.19 -6.57
C MET A 138 10.56 8.37 -6.03
N VAL A 139 11.56 8.19 -6.89
CA VAL A 139 12.99 8.34 -6.57
C VAL A 139 13.67 9.22 -7.61
N ALA A 140 14.79 9.84 -7.23
CA ALA A 140 15.66 10.54 -8.18
C ALA A 140 16.56 9.53 -8.91
N GLY A 141 16.70 9.67 -10.24
CA GLY A 141 17.59 8.82 -11.04
C GLY A 141 17.10 7.38 -11.28
N GLY A 142 15.83 7.07 -11.02
CA GLY A 142 15.24 5.77 -11.32
C GLY A 142 14.76 5.61 -12.76
N THR A 143 14.12 4.47 -13.05
CA THR A 143 13.57 4.15 -14.37
C THR A 143 12.11 4.56 -14.48
N PHE A 144 11.76 5.18 -15.61
CA PHE A 144 10.40 5.63 -15.90
C PHE A 144 9.55 4.53 -16.53
N ILE A 145 8.47 4.13 -15.85
CA ILE A 145 7.49 3.16 -16.31
C ILE A 145 6.37 3.88 -17.05
N LYS A 146 6.42 3.85 -18.39
CA LYS A 146 5.53 4.62 -19.27
C LYS A 146 4.05 4.32 -19.05
N LYS A 147 3.67 3.04 -18.86
CA LYS A 147 2.28 2.61 -18.68
C LYS A 147 1.61 3.30 -17.48
N TYR A 148 2.34 3.45 -16.38
CA TYR A 148 1.84 4.03 -15.14
C TYR A 148 2.28 5.46 -14.89
N LYS A 149 3.14 6.03 -15.76
CA LYS A 149 3.71 7.38 -15.62
C LYS A 149 4.36 7.59 -14.25
N ILE A 150 5.15 6.62 -13.80
CA ILE A 150 5.90 6.68 -12.53
C ILE A 150 7.38 6.43 -12.78
N THR A 151 8.24 7.03 -11.95
CA THR A 151 9.66 6.67 -11.89
C THR A 151 9.90 5.84 -10.63
N VAL A 152 10.43 4.64 -10.78
CA VAL A 152 10.71 3.69 -9.69
C VAL A 152 12.21 3.37 -9.64
N PRO A 153 12.74 2.82 -8.52
CA PRO A 153 14.11 2.28 -8.49
C PRO A 153 14.39 1.37 -9.69
N SER A 154 15.56 1.50 -10.31
CA SER A 154 15.91 0.77 -11.54
C SER A 154 15.83 -0.74 -11.36
N GLU A 155 16.16 -1.23 -10.16
CA GLU A 155 16.06 -2.64 -9.77
C GLU A 155 14.64 -3.19 -9.91
N LEU A 156 13.61 -2.34 -9.76
CA LEU A 156 12.21 -2.73 -10.00
C LEU A 156 11.82 -2.71 -11.47
N ALA A 157 12.52 -1.96 -12.32
CA ALA A 157 12.25 -1.92 -13.75
C ALA A 157 12.99 -3.02 -14.51
N GLU A 158 14.20 -3.40 -14.07
CA GLU A 158 15.08 -4.32 -14.80
C GLU A 158 14.49 -5.73 -14.99
N ASN A 159 13.65 -6.24 -14.06
CA ASN A 159 13.00 -7.54 -14.24
C ASN A 159 11.84 -7.54 -15.28
N GLU A 160 11.65 -6.46 -16.07
CA GLU A 160 10.83 -6.52 -17.30
C GLU A 160 11.61 -7.12 -18.49
N SER A 161 12.93 -7.25 -18.40
CA SER A 161 13.80 -7.59 -19.54
C SER A 161 13.93 -9.11 -19.84
N ASN A 162 13.29 -9.97 -19.05
CA ASN A 162 13.40 -11.44 -19.16
C ASN A 162 12.06 -12.15 -19.41
N LEU A 163 11.05 -11.44 -19.95
CA LEU A 163 9.78 -12.01 -20.40
C LEU A 163 9.55 -11.74 -21.89
#